data_AF-A0A1I0AQS3-F1
#
_entry.id   AF-A0A1I0AQS3-F1
#
_cell.length_a   1.000
_cell.length_b   1.000
_cell.length_c   1.000
_cell.angle_alpha   90.00
_cell.angle_beta   90.00
_cell.angle_gamma   90.00
#
_symmetry.space_group_name_H-M   'P 1'
#
loop_
_entity.id
_entity.type
_entity.pdbx_description
1 polymer ?
#
loop_
_entity_poly.entity_id
_entity_poly.type
_entity_poly.pdbx_seq_one_letter_code
_entity_poly.pdbx_strand_id
1 'polypeptide(L)'
;MSEIGNEPAFEASIEMTDEDFEFATPPMSKEFIIHIFENYDLRHIVLFGEDMFYVSQQDMEPFHPLYVNSPYPDDIELIFDFMNIERIHKIEYIEGVLKRSPIEEHPDI
;
A
#
# COMPACT_ATOMS: atom_id res chain seq x y z
N MET A 1 -17.66 5.84 26.86
CA MET A 1 -16.41 6.47 26.41
C MET A 1 -15.80 5.45 25.47
N SER A 2 -15.93 5.67 24.17
CA SER A 2 -15.43 4.72 23.18
C SER A 2 -13.92 4.85 23.14
N GLU A 3 -13.23 3.74 23.38
CA GLU A 3 -11.79 3.61 23.18
C GLU A 3 -11.51 3.97 21.72
N ILE A 4 -10.84 5.12 21.53
CA ILE A 4 -10.23 5.48 20.26
C ILE A 4 -9.06 4.51 20.14
N GLY A 5 -9.26 3.45 19.36
CA GLY A 5 -8.19 2.57 18.94
C GLY A 5 -7.08 3.43 18.36
N ASN A 6 -5.89 3.30 18.93
CA ASN A 6 -4.68 3.95 18.49
C ASN A 6 -4.35 3.39 17.09
N GLU A 7 -4.89 3.98 16.02
CA GLU A 7 -4.39 3.70 14.67
C GLU A 7 -2.97 4.26 14.58
N PRO A 8 -1.96 3.45 14.22
CA PRO A 8 -0.60 3.95 14.11
C PRO A 8 -0.50 4.88 12.89
N ALA A 9 -0.35 6.18 13.16
CA ALA A 9 0.51 7.22 12.55
C ALA A 9 0.82 7.27 11.02
N PHE A 10 0.22 6.45 10.16
CA PHE A 10 0.41 6.48 8.71
C PHE A 10 -0.93 6.67 8.01
N GLU A 11 -1.55 7.84 8.18
CA GLU A 11 -2.81 8.14 7.51
C GLU A 11 -2.60 8.23 5.98
N ALA A 12 -3.25 7.35 5.22
CA ALA A 12 -3.31 7.43 3.77
C ALA A 12 -4.35 8.49 3.36
N SER A 13 -3.96 9.75 3.41
CA SER A 13 -4.84 10.91 3.21
C SER A 13 -4.73 11.57 1.83
N ILE A 14 -3.73 11.20 1.03
CA ILE A 14 -3.45 11.80 -0.27
C ILE A 14 -3.98 10.89 -1.37
N GLU A 15 -4.91 11.37 -2.19
CA GLU A 15 -5.36 10.62 -3.37
C GLU A 15 -4.20 10.46 -4.36
N MET A 16 -3.98 9.22 -4.80
CA MET A 16 -2.95 8.94 -5.79
C MET A 16 -3.40 9.40 -7.18
N THR A 17 -2.52 10.07 -7.91
CA THR A 17 -2.72 10.53 -9.29
C THR A 17 -1.70 9.85 -10.21
N ASP A 18 -1.83 10.06 -11.51
CA ASP A 18 -0.87 9.51 -12.49
C ASP A 18 0.56 10.07 -12.29
N GLU A 19 0.69 11.24 -11.65
CA GLU A 19 1.98 11.88 -11.34
C GLU A 19 2.79 11.06 -10.33
N ASP A 20 2.12 10.37 -9.39
CA ASP A 20 2.79 9.47 -8.43
C ASP A 20 3.49 8.28 -9.12
N PHE A 21 3.24 8.06 -10.42
CA PHE A 21 3.77 6.95 -11.21
C PHE A 21 4.69 7.40 -12.34
N GLU A 22 5.01 8.70 -12.47
CA GLU A 22 5.78 9.24 -13.60
C GLU A 22 7.13 8.54 -13.82
N PHE A 23 7.78 8.13 -12.72
CA PHE A 23 9.08 7.46 -12.73
C PHE A 23 9.00 5.96 -12.40
N ALA A 24 7.79 5.44 -12.23
CA ALA A 24 7.59 4.05 -11.88
C ALA A 24 7.97 3.13 -13.05
N THR A 25 8.53 1.97 -12.72
CA THR A 25 8.87 0.97 -13.74
C THR A 25 7.59 0.25 -14.17
N PRO A 26 7.29 0.13 -15.49
CA PRO A 26 6.14 -0.65 -15.97
C PRO A 26 6.14 -2.09 -15.40
N PRO A 27 4.98 -2.66 -15.04
CA PRO A 27 3.63 -2.21 -15.38
C PRO A 27 3.00 -1.22 -14.39
N MET A 28 3.78 -0.69 -13.43
CA MET A 28 3.24 0.11 -12.34
C MET A 28 2.50 1.36 -12.82
N SER A 29 1.22 1.47 -12.46
CA SER A 29 0.33 2.61 -12.71
C SER A 29 -0.79 2.63 -11.67
N LYS A 30 -1.56 3.72 -11.62
CA LYS A 30 -2.76 3.82 -10.77
C LYS A 30 -3.74 2.68 -11.07
N GLU A 31 -4.02 2.42 -12.34
CA GLU A 31 -4.93 1.36 -12.78
C GLU A 31 -4.39 -0.03 -12.44
N PHE A 32 -3.08 -0.23 -12.57
CA PHE A 32 -2.46 -1.49 -12.17
C PHE A 32 -2.69 -1.76 -10.68
N ILE A 33 -2.38 -0.79 -9.80
CA ILE A 33 -2.59 -0.96 -8.36
C ILE A 33 -4.08 -1.19 -8.04
N ILE A 34 -4.98 -0.40 -8.62
CA ILE A 34 -6.43 -0.58 -8.42
C ILE A 34 -6.85 -1.99 -8.82
N HIS A 35 -6.40 -2.49 -9.97
CA HIS A 35 -6.74 -3.82 -10.44
C HIS A 35 -6.27 -4.92 -9.47
N ILE A 36 -5.08 -4.78 -8.89
CA ILE A 36 -4.58 -5.71 -7.87
C ILE A 36 -5.42 -5.65 -6.60
N PHE A 37 -5.73 -4.45 -6.10
CA PHE A 37 -6.56 -4.29 -4.92
C PHE A 37 -7.97 -4.89 -5.12
N GLU A 38 -8.57 -4.71 -6.29
CA GLU A 38 -9.86 -5.32 -6.63
C GLU A 38 -9.77 -6.85 -6.75
N ASN A 39 -8.73 -7.38 -7.41
CA ASN A 39 -8.58 -8.82 -7.65
C ASN A 39 -8.40 -9.64 -6.36
N TYR A 40 -7.67 -9.10 -5.38
CA TYR A 40 -7.41 -9.77 -4.10
C TYR A 40 -8.30 -9.28 -2.95
N ASP A 41 -9.27 -8.41 -3.24
CA ASP A 41 -10.16 -7.79 -2.25
C ASP A 41 -9.38 -7.07 -1.13
N LEU A 42 -8.31 -6.35 -1.50
CA LEU A 42 -7.44 -5.64 -0.57
C LEU A 42 -8.03 -4.31 -0.17
N ARG A 43 -7.79 -3.93 1.09
CA ARG A 43 -8.09 -2.62 1.64
C ARG A 43 -6.87 -1.74 1.77
N HIS A 44 -5.79 -2.27 2.33
CA HIS A 44 -4.56 -1.51 2.49
C HIS A 44 -3.32 -2.39 2.54
N ILE A 45 -2.20 -1.78 2.19
CA ILE A 45 -0.84 -2.28 2.37
C ILE A 45 -0.10 -1.27 3.23
N VAL A 46 0.53 -1.71 4.31
CA VAL A 46 1.33 -0.87 5.22
C VAL A 46 2.77 -1.39 5.24
N LEU A 47 3.73 -0.49 5.10
CA LEU A 47 5.16 -0.68 5.33
C LEU A 47 5.52 -0.22 6.74
N PHE A 48 6.07 -1.11 7.56
CA PHE A 48 6.43 -0.84 8.96
C PHE A 48 7.94 -0.61 9.20
N GLY A 49 8.83 -0.88 8.22
CA GLY A 49 10.29 -0.82 8.39
C GLY A 49 11.05 -1.23 7.12
N GLU A 50 12.30 -1.69 7.26
CA GLU A 50 13.17 -2.21 6.16
C GLU A 50 12.56 -3.47 5.49
N ASP A 51 11.54 -3.30 4.66
CA ASP A 51 10.85 -4.33 3.87
C ASP A 51 9.83 -5.21 4.62
N MET A 52 9.29 -4.74 5.76
CA MET A 52 8.21 -5.44 6.47
C MET A 52 6.83 -4.89 6.09
N PHE A 53 6.07 -5.69 5.34
CA PHE A 53 4.73 -5.35 4.86
C PHE A 53 3.61 -6.08 5.60
N TYR A 54 2.50 -5.37 5.80
CA TYR A 54 1.22 -5.93 6.22
C TYR A 54 0.16 -5.63 5.16
N VAL A 55 -0.56 -6.65 4.75
CA VAL A 55 -1.63 -6.56 3.75
C VAL A 55 -2.95 -6.96 4.41
N SER A 56 -3.98 -6.16 4.19
CA SER A 56 -5.30 -6.39 4.77
C SER A 56 -6.39 -6.37 3.70
N GLN A 57 -7.40 -7.22 3.88
CA GLN A 57 -8.59 -7.30 3.02
C GLN A 57 -9.66 -6.28 3.44
N GLN A 58 -10.71 -6.13 2.62
CA GLN A 58 -11.82 -5.19 2.86
C GLN A 58 -12.55 -5.43 4.20
N ASP A 59 -12.63 -6.67 4.64
CA ASP A 59 -13.18 -7.08 5.94
C ASP A 59 -12.22 -6.88 7.13
N MET A 60 -11.04 -6.29 6.89
CA MET A 60 -9.96 -6.06 7.86
C MET A 60 -9.22 -7.33 8.30
N GLU A 61 -9.48 -8.48 7.69
CA GLU A 61 -8.67 -9.67 7.93
C GLU A 61 -7.29 -9.51 7.27
N PRO A 62 -6.24 -10.12 7.85
CA PRO A 62 -4.94 -10.19 7.20
C PRO A 62 -5.02 -10.99 5.89
N PHE A 63 -4.47 -10.44 4.81
CA PHE A 63 -4.22 -11.21 3.60
C PHE A 63 -2.91 -11.96 3.77
N HIS A 64 -2.95 -13.29 3.67
CA HIS A 64 -1.77 -14.13 3.77
C HIS A 64 -1.62 -15.05 2.54
N PRO A 65 -0.38 -15.35 2.13
CA PRO A 65 -0.11 -16.38 1.14
C PRO A 65 -0.71 -17.74 1.57
N LEU A 66 -1.16 -18.53 0.58
CA LEU A 66 -1.81 -19.83 0.80
C LEU A 66 -0.97 -20.83 1.61
N TYR A 67 0.36 -20.68 1.60
CA TYR A 67 1.28 -21.52 2.35
C TYR A 67 2.14 -20.68 3.29
N VAL A 68 2.41 -21.24 4.47
CA VAL A 68 3.27 -20.62 5.49
C VAL A 68 4.67 -20.41 4.91
N ASN A 69 5.22 -19.21 5.07
CA ASN A 69 6.50 -18.74 4.52
C ASN A 69 6.58 -18.68 2.99
N SER A 70 5.44 -18.68 2.28
CA SER A 70 5.44 -18.30 0.87
C SER A 70 5.49 -16.79 0.69
N PRO A 71 6.06 -16.30 -0.42
CA PRO A 71 5.95 -14.89 -0.80
C PRO A 71 4.49 -14.54 -1.10
N TYR A 72 4.19 -13.24 -1.14
CA TYR A 72 2.94 -12.76 -1.71
C TYR A 72 2.91 -13.05 -3.23
N PRO A 73 1.72 -13.02 -3.84
CA PRO A 73 1.61 -13.00 -5.29
C PRO A 73 2.53 -11.94 -5.93
N ASP A 74 3.17 -12.28 -7.06
CA ASP A 74 4.19 -11.45 -7.72
C ASP A 74 3.72 -10.01 -7.99
N ASP A 75 2.44 -9.82 -8.27
CA ASP A 75 1.83 -8.51 -8.51
C ASP A 75 1.70 -7.65 -7.25
N ILE A 76 1.49 -8.25 -6.08
CA ILE A 76 1.55 -7.58 -4.78
C ILE A 76 3.01 -7.26 -4.42
N GLU A 77 3.95 -8.16 -4.68
CA GLU A 77 5.39 -7.91 -4.46
C GLU A 77 5.89 -6.73 -5.31
N LEU A 78 5.39 -6.54 -6.54
CA LEU A 78 5.70 -5.34 -7.34
C LEU A 78 5.23 -4.04 -6.66
N ILE A 79 4.11 -4.08 -5.92
CA ILE A 79 3.62 -2.92 -5.17
C ILE A 79 4.55 -2.65 -3.97
N PHE A 80 5.08 -3.70 -3.33
CA PHE A 80 6.05 -3.54 -2.24
C PHE A 80 7.32 -2.84 -2.72
N ASP A 81 7.88 -3.27 -3.86
CA ASP A 81 9.04 -2.63 -4.47
C ASP A 81 8.77 -1.15 -4.77
N PHE A 82 7.62 -0.84 -5.36
CA PHE A 82 7.20 0.53 -5.63
C PHE A 82 7.08 1.35 -4.34
N MET A 83 6.44 0.82 -3.30
CA MET A 83 6.30 1.49 -2.00
C MET A 83 7.66 1.80 -1.36
N ASN A 84 8.61 0.87 -1.43
CA ASN A 84 9.95 1.08 -0.91
C ASN A 84 10.72 2.16 -1.68
N ILE A 85 10.68 2.12 -3.02
CA ILE A 85 11.37 3.08 -3.89
C ILE A 85 10.83 4.50 -3.65
N GLU A 86 9.51 4.66 -3.67
CA GLU A 86 8.83 5.94 -3.49
C GLU A 86 8.66 6.36 -2.02
N ARG A 87 9.13 5.51 -1.09
CA ARG A 87 9.03 5.73 0.37
C ARG A 87 7.59 5.94 0.86
N ILE A 88 6.66 5.23 0.23
CA ILE A 88 5.24 5.22 0.58
C ILE A 88 5.04 4.23 1.72
N HIS A 89 4.55 4.72 2.86
CA HIS A 89 4.35 3.89 4.05
C HIS A 89 3.00 3.18 4.07
N LYS A 90 1.98 3.75 3.41
CA LYS A 90 0.66 3.12 3.31
C LYS A 90 0.05 3.41 1.96
N ILE A 91 -0.54 2.39 1.34
CA ILE A 91 -1.50 2.52 0.24
C ILE A 91 -2.83 1.96 0.71
N GLU A 92 -3.92 2.65 0.43
CA GLU A 92 -5.27 2.29 0.83
C GLU A 92 -6.25 2.46 -0.33
N TYR A 93 -7.16 1.51 -0.51
CA TYR A 93 -8.22 1.56 -1.50
C TYR A 93 -9.57 1.40 -0.81
N ILE A 94 -10.32 2.49 -0.73
CA ILE A 94 -11.62 2.55 -0.06
C ILE A 94 -12.58 3.29 -0.98
N GLU A 95 -13.79 2.74 -1.17
CA GLU A 95 -14.87 3.37 -1.92
C GLU A 95 -14.47 3.80 -3.35
N GLY A 96 -13.58 3.04 -4.00
CA GLY A 96 -13.12 3.33 -5.37
C GLY A 96 -11.97 4.34 -5.45
N VAL A 97 -11.46 4.82 -4.32
CA VAL A 97 -10.40 5.84 -4.27
C VAL A 97 -9.13 5.21 -3.72
N LEU A 98 -8.06 5.27 -4.53
CA LEU A 98 -6.71 4.89 -4.12
C LEU A 98 -6.01 6.07 -3.45
N LYS A 99 -5.52 5.87 -2.23
CA LYS A 99 -4.82 6.86 -1.43
C LYS A 99 -3.48 6.32 -0.97
N ARG A 100 -2.54 7.23 -0.71
CA ARG A 100 -1.27 6.94 -0.08
C ARG A 100 -1.02 7.81 1.14
N SER A 101 -0.08 7.37 1.98
CA SER A 101 0.51 8.21 3.02
C SER A 101 1.28 9.39 2.40
N PRO A 102 1.52 10.46 3.18
CA PRO A 102 2.56 11.43 2.86
C PRO A 102 3.90 10.72 2.58
N ILE A 103 4.63 11.24 1.61
CA ILE A 103 6.02 10.84 1.36
C ILE A 103 6.88 11.80 2.18
N GLU A 104 7.76 11.28 3.02
CA GLU A 104 8.65 12.12 3.81
C GLU A 104 9.69 12.79 2.88
N GLU A 105 9.59 14.10 2.71
CA GLU A 105 10.63 14.90 2.08
C GLU A 105 11.82 14.98 3.04
N HIS A 106 12.92 14.29 2.72
CA HIS A 106 14.18 14.59 3.37
C HIS A 106 14.76 15.87 2.74
N PRO A 107 15.16 16.87 3.55
CA PRO A 107 15.86 18.02 3.01
C PRO A 107 17.19 17.53 2.41
N ASP A 108 17.41 17.88 1.14
CA ASP A 108 18.68 17.66 0.45
C ASP A 108 19.82 18.21 1.32
N ILE A 109 20.73 17.33 1.72
CA ILE A 109 21.94 17.65 2.51
C ILE A 109 23.05 18.17 1.60
#